data_AF-E6K9L6-F1
#
_entry.id   AF-E6K9L6-F1
#
_cell.length_a   1.000
_cell.length_b   1.000
_cell.length_c   1.000
_cell.angle_alpha   90.00
_cell.angle_beta   90.00
_cell.angle_gamma   90.00
#
_symmetry.space_group_name_H-M   'P 1'
#
loop_
_entity.id
_entity.type
_entity.pdbx_description
1 polymer ?
#
loop_
_entity_poly.entity_id
_entity_poly.type
_entity_poly.pdbx_seq_one_letter_code
_entity_poly.pdbx_strand_id
1 'polypeptide(L)'
;MKDLTIWITYHNDQQIKEYGLEEDETFRLFKGNDLCAQGKNINQLNQFYSELTTFYWVWKNKIYSKVIGFCHYRRIFTHVMDIEPGICQVMRIANMGYTVERYYRLAHNYNDMYDIIEILNERYGTENAYSKYLLEATVFIPFCCFVMCYEDFEALCEFLFPILFAFDRKNGLNMDPKNYRQKAERDFRYDQVDYQQRAISFLAERIISAYLVNHMKLVSVQTLNQ
;
A
#
# COMPACT_ATOMS: atom_id res chain seq x y z
N MET A 1 22.01 -5.56 10.28
CA MET A 1 21.32 -6.84 10.00
C MET A 1 21.73 -7.29 8.60
N LYS A 2 22.48 -8.40 8.44
CA LYS A 2 23.12 -8.76 7.16
C LYS A 2 22.17 -9.21 6.02
N ASP A 3 20.86 -9.04 6.18
CA ASP A 3 19.87 -9.45 5.19
C ASP A 3 18.54 -8.67 5.39
N LEU A 4 18.65 -7.34 5.39
CA LEU A 4 17.52 -6.40 5.42
C LEU A 4 17.61 -5.48 4.21
N THR A 5 16.53 -5.38 3.44
CA THR A 5 16.40 -4.38 2.37
C THR A 5 15.15 -3.54 2.56
N ILE A 6 15.28 -2.21 2.57
CA ILE A 6 14.16 -1.26 2.64
C ILE A 6 14.09 -0.47 1.35
N TRP A 7 13.01 -0.63 0.62
CA TRP A 7 12.75 0.09 -0.62
C TRP A 7 12.10 1.44 -0.33
N ILE A 8 12.70 2.52 -0.84
CA ILE A 8 12.15 3.87 -0.78
C ILE A 8 11.59 4.21 -2.16
N THR A 9 10.27 4.33 -2.26
CA THR A 9 9.62 4.72 -3.51
C THR A 9 9.60 6.24 -3.68
N TYR A 10 10.07 6.70 -4.83
CA TYR A 10 10.02 8.10 -5.27
C TYR A 10 9.53 8.20 -6.72
N HIS A 11 9.19 9.40 -7.18
CA HIS A 11 8.68 9.62 -8.55
C HIS A 11 9.22 10.90 -9.21
N ASN A 12 9.99 11.70 -8.48
CA ASN A 12 10.69 12.88 -8.99
C ASN A 12 12.12 12.90 -8.45
N ASP A 13 13.13 13.04 -9.32
CA ASP A 13 14.54 13.03 -8.91
C ASP A 13 14.89 14.20 -7.97
N GLN A 14 14.10 15.27 -7.97
CA GLN A 14 14.23 16.36 -7.00
C GLN A 14 13.98 15.89 -5.55
N GLN A 15 13.15 14.87 -5.35
CA GLN A 15 12.86 14.29 -4.02
C GLN A 15 14.11 13.67 -3.40
N ILE A 16 15.03 13.14 -4.20
CA ILE A 16 16.29 12.58 -3.71
C ILE A 16 17.07 13.66 -2.96
N LYS A 17 17.21 14.84 -3.56
CA LYS A 17 17.91 15.96 -2.95
C LYS A 17 17.12 16.60 -1.81
N GLU A 18 15.81 16.77 -1.98
CA GLU A 18 14.93 17.43 -0.99
C GLU A 18 14.87 16.66 0.34
N TYR A 19 14.86 15.33 0.29
CA TYR A 19 14.74 14.47 1.46
C TYR A 19 16.04 13.76 1.86
N GLY A 20 17.16 14.07 1.18
CA GLY A 20 18.47 13.46 1.47
C GLY A 20 18.46 11.94 1.32
N LEU A 21 17.86 11.44 0.24
CA LEU A 21 17.72 10.01 0.00
C LEU A 21 19.04 9.43 -0.52
N GLU A 22 19.54 8.41 0.16
CA GLU A 22 20.78 7.74 -0.19
C GLU A 22 20.57 6.22 -0.17
N GLU A 23 21.28 5.51 -1.06
CA GLU A 23 21.36 4.05 -1.02
C GLU A 23 22.56 3.64 -0.17
N ASP A 24 22.40 2.60 0.64
CA ASP A 24 23.47 2.04 1.47
C ASP A 24 23.39 0.51 1.52
N GLU A 25 23.76 -0.15 2.61
CA GLU A 25 23.58 -1.61 2.74
C GLU A 25 22.12 -2.03 2.99
N THR A 26 21.29 -1.11 3.50
CA THR A 26 19.90 -1.32 3.93
C THR A 26 18.89 -0.70 2.97
N PHE A 27 19.10 0.55 2.55
CA PHE A 27 18.14 1.32 1.76
C PHE A 27 18.40 1.20 0.25
N ARG A 28 17.34 1.03 -0.53
CA ARG A 28 17.34 1.03 -2.00
C ARG A 28 16.31 2.02 -2.52
N LEU A 29 16.67 2.83 -3.51
CA LEU A 29 15.74 3.77 -4.12
C LEU A 29 15.05 3.09 -5.31
N PHE A 30 13.74 3.29 -5.43
CA PHE A 30 12.97 2.82 -6.58
C PHE A 30 12.11 3.93 -7.16
N LYS A 31 12.36 4.27 -8.43
CA LYS A 31 11.59 5.27 -9.17
C LYS A 31 10.29 4.63 -9.64
N GLY A 32 9.21 4.84 -8.89
CA GLY A 32 7.92 4.16 -9.10
C GLY A 32 7.29 4.42 -10.47
N ASN A 33 7.59 5.55 -11.10
CA ASN A 33 7.13 5.93 -12.44
C ASN A 33 8.16 5.70 -13.56
N ASP A 34 9.23 4.94 -13.32
CA ASP A 34 10.20 4.60 -14.36
C ASP A 34 9.59 3.59 -15.35
N LEU A 35 9.29 4.06 -16.56
CA LEU A 35 8.74 3.24 -17.65
C LEU A 35 9.78 2.26 -18.25
N CYS A 36 11.06 2.45 -17.93
CA CYS A 36 12.15 1.57 -18.36
C CYS A 36 12.47 0.47 -17.33
N ALA A 37 11.71 0.38 -16.23
CA ALA A 37 11.91 -0.63 -15.20
C ALA A 37 11.88 -2.05 -15.80
N GLN A 38 12.95 -2.81 -15.59
CA GLN A 38 13.08 -4.16 -16.12
C GLN A 38 12.18 -5.17 -15.38
N GLY A 39 11.88 -6.29 -16.04
CA GLY A 39 11.05 -7.35 -15.47
C GLY A 39 9.56 -7.01 -15.44
N LYS A 40 8.79 -7.75 -14.64
CA LYS A 40 7.33 -7.55 -14.51
C LYS A 40 7.07 -6.30 -13.67
N ASN A 41 6.36 -5.32 -14.22
CA ASN A 41 6.12 -4.05 -13.56
C ASN A 41 4.74 -3.47 -13.91
N ILE A 42 4.33 -2.45 -13.16
CA ILE A 42 3.12 -1.64 -13.38
C ILE A 42 3.45 -0.14 -13.24
N ASN A 43 4.68 0.26 -13.58
CA ASN A 43 5.19 1.60 -13.31
C ASN A 43 4.42 2.71 -14.07
N GLN A 44 3.82 2.38 -15.21
CA GLN A 44 2.90 3.26 -15.93
C GLN A 44 1.65 3.65 -15.12
N LEU A 45 1.34 2.90 -14.06
CA LEU A 45 0.22 3.14 -13.16
C LEU A 45 0.62 3.84 -11.85
N ASN A 46 1.86 4.31 -11.71
CA ASN A 46 2.35 4.92 -10.47
C ASN A 46 1.49 6.07 -9.96
N GLN A 47 0.94 6.91 -10.84
CA GLN A 47 0.03 7.99 -10.42
C GLN A 47 -1.29 7.51 -9.77
N PHE A 48 -1.63 6.22 -9.90
CA PHE A 48 -2.84 5.61 -9.33
C PHE A 48 -2.51 4.60 -8.21
N TYR A 49 -1.39 3.88 -8.34
CA TYR A 49 -0.92 2.83 -7.41
C TYR A 49 0.15 3.30 -6.42
N SER A 50 0.73 4.48 -6.63
CA SER A 50 1.77 5.07 -5.77
C SER A 50 2.88 4.06 -5.44
N GLU A 51 3.19 3.83 -4.16
CA GLU A 51 4.26 2.93 -3.68
C GLU A 51 4.01 1.45 -4.04
N LEU A 52 2.77 1.07 -4.37
CA LEU A 52 2.44 -0.31 -4.73
C LEU A 52 3.10 -0.73 -6.04
N THR A 53 3.56 0.19 -6.89
CA THR A 53 4.35 -0.17 -8.06
C THR A 53 5.67 -0.84 -7.65
N THR A 54 6.28 -0.37 -6.57
CA THR A 54 7.48 -0.99 -5.98
C THR A 54 7.15 -2.34 -5.37
N PHE A 55 6.02 -2.46 -4.67
CA PHE A 55 5.60 -3.74 -4.07
C PHE A 55 5.43 -4.80 -5.15
N TYR A 56 4.69 -4.45 -6.21
CA TYR A 56 4.44 -5.32 -7.34
C TYR A 56 5.73 -5.75 -8.02
N TRP A 57 6.64 -4.80 -8.24
CA TRP A 57 7.93 -5.08 -8.88
C TRP A 57 8.79 -6.02 -8.03
N VAL A 58 8.93 -5.76 -6.73
CA VAL A 58 9.70 -6.64 -5.83
C VAL A 58 9.09 -8.05 -5.82
N TRP A 59 7.78 -8.16 -5.62
CA TRP A 59 7.07 -9.44 -5.56
C TRP A 59 7.17 -10.22 -6.88
N LYS A 60 6.87 -9.60 -8.02
CA LYS A 60 6.82 -10.30 -9.30
C LYS A 60 8.18 -10.65 -9.88
N ASN A 61 9.23 -9.94 -9.48
CA ASN A 61 10.60 -10.24 -9.88
C ASN A 61 11.37 -11.02 -8.82
N LYS A 62 10.72 -11.42 -7.72
CA LYS A 62 11.29 -12.25 -6.63
C LYS A 62 12.56 -11.65 -6.05
N ILE A 63 12.53 -10.35 -5.76
CA ILE A 63 13.67 -9.62 -5.22
C ILE A 63 13.76 -9.89 -3.72
N TYR A 64 14.44 -10.99 -3.38
CA TYR A 64 14.50 -11.53 -2.03
C TYR A 64 15.48 -10.79 -1.12
N SER A 65 15.09 -10.61 0.14
CA SER A 65 15.93 -10.33 1.30
C SER A 65 15.20 -10.87 2.53
N LYS A 66 15.87 -11.52 3.49
CA LYS A 66 15.21 -12.16 4.64
C LYS A 66 14.21 -11.24 5.35
N VAL A 67 14.57 -9.98 5.55
CA VAL A 67 13.67 -8.94 6.05
C VAL A 67 13.54 -7.88 4.96
N ILE A 68 12.31 -7.48 4.68
CA ILE A 68 12.02 -6.48 3.66
C ILE A 68 11.16 -5.35 4.23
N GLY A 69 11.46 -4.13 3.80
CA GLY A 69 10.68 -2.95 4.16
C GLY A 69 10.35 -2.08 2.97
N PHE A 70 9.35 -1.24 3.17
CA PHE A 70 8.92 -0.26 2.19
C PHE A 70 8.66 1.08 2.87
N CYS A 71 9.08 2.15 2.21
CA CYS A 71 8.95 3.53 2.67
C CYS A 71 8.53 4.43 1.51
N HIS A 72 7.78 5.47 1.85
CA HIS A 72 7.61 6.61 0.97
C HIS A 72 8.83 7.53 1.09
N TYR A 73 9.18 8.25 0.01
CA TYR A 73 10.33 9.18 -0.03
C TYR A 73 10.41 10.24 1.08
N ARG A 74 9.33 10.50 1.82
CA ARG A 74 9.27 11.49 2.92
C ARG A 74 9.03 10.89 4.31
N ARG A 75 8.94 9.56 4.40
CA ARG A 75 8.66 8.83 5.65
C ARG A 75 9.54 7.60 5.67
N ILE A 76 10.70 7.74 6.30
CA ILE A 76 11.74 6.72 6.36
C ILE A 76 11.81 6.19 7.79
N PHE A 77 11.94 4.88 7.96
CA PHE A 77 12.22 4.28 9.26
C PHE A 77 13.62 4.72 9.73
N THR A 78 13.70 5.36 10.90
CA THR A 78 14.99 5.71 11.52
C THR A 78 15.55 4.60 12.38
N HIS A 79 14.70 3.68 12.84
CA HIS A 79 15.06 2.54 13.66
C HIS A 79 14.27 1.34 13.16
N VAL A 80 14.95 0.20 13.00
CA VAL A 80 14.33 -1.08 12.61
C VAL A 80 14.72 -2.10 13.65
N MET A 81 13.70 -2.78 14.19
CA MET A 81 13.92 -3.83 15.19
C MET A 81 14.32 -5.14 14.51
N ASP A 82 14.78 -6.10 15.28
CA ASP A 82 14.87 -7.48 14.80
C ASP A 82 13.46 -8.02 14.54
N ILE A 83 13.22 -8.42 13.29
CA ILE A 83 11.93 -8.92 12.82
C ILE A 83 11.96 -10.43 12.70
N GLU A 84 10.95 -11.07 13.28
CA GLU A 84 10.66 -12.50 13.13
C GLU A 84 9.37 -12.69 12.31
N PRO A 85 9.17 -13.88 11.70
CA PRO A 85 7.95 -14.17 10.95
C PRO A 85 6.67 -13.91 11.76
N GLY A 86 5.67 -13.31 11.12
CA GLY A 86 4.41 -12.90 11.75
C GLY A 86 4.48 -11.57 12.52
N ILE A 87 5.64 -10.91 12.59
CA ILE A 87 5.79 -9.56 13.15
C ILE A 87 5.90 -8.54 12.01
N CYS A 88 5.14 -7.45 12.12
CA CYS A 88 5.23 -6.33 11.20
C CYS A 88 5.49 -5.03 11.97
N GLN A 89 6.64 -4.42 11.69
CA GLN A 89 6.94 -3.07 12.17
C GLN A 89 6.28 -2.05 11.23
N VAL A 90 5.49 -1.14 11.78
CA VAL A 90 4.75 -0.12 11.02
C VAL A 90 5.08 1.28 11.52
N MET A 91 4.92 2.29 10.66
CA MET A 91 5.17 3.68 11.06
C MET A 91 4.23 4.15 12.17
N ARG A 92 2.95 3.75 12.11
CA ARG A 92 1.92 4.20 13.05
C ARG A 92 0.79 3.19 13.16
N ILE A 93 0.26 3.04 14.37
CA ILE A 93 -1.03 2.41 14.63
C ILE A 93 -1.96 3.54 15.11
N ALA A 94 -2.96 3.90 14.30
CA ALA A 94 -3.84 5.02 14.60
C ALA A 94 -5.22 4.53 15.04
N ASN A 95 -5.75 5.07 16.13
CA ASN A 95 -7.18 4.99 16.43
C ASN A 95 -7.86 6.24 15.89
N MET A 96 -8.76 6.08 14.94
CA MET A 96 -9.38 7.20 14.22
C MET A 96 -10.54 7.85 14.99
N GLY A 97 -11.05 7.20 16.05
CA GLY A 97 -12.23 7.66 16.79
C GLY A 97 -13.57 7.45 16.04
N TYR A 98 -13.51 6.91 14.83
CA TYR A 98 -14.64 6.47 14.00
C TYR A 98 -14.18 5.32 13.10
N THR A 99 -15.12 4.67 12.42
CA THR A 99 -14.83 3.48 11.60
C THR A 99 -13.94 3.81 10.39
N VAL A 100 -13.19 2.83 9.91
CA VAL A 100 -12.39 2.91 8.67
C VAL A 100 -13.27 3.31 7.48
N GLU A 101 -14.49 2.79 7.41
CA GLU A 101 -15.50 3.19 6.41
C GLU A 101 -15.82 4.68 6.49
N ARG A 102 -16.17 5.17 7.68
CA ARG A 102 -16.50 6.59 7.87
C ARG A 102 -15.31 7.47 7.53
N TYR A 103 -14.10 7.04 7.88
CA TYR A 103 -12.88 7.77 7.52
C TYR A 103 -12.72 7.90 6.01
N TYR A 104 -12.88 6.80 5.28
CA TYR A 104 -12.77 6.78 3.83
C TYR A 104 -13.85 7.65 3.18
N ARG A 105 -15.10 7.52 3.61
CA ARG A 105 -16.24 8.28 3.09
C ARG A 105 -16.07 9.79 3.22
N LEU A 106 -15.43 10.27 4.28
CA LEU A 106 -15.20 11.69 4.49
C LEU A 106 -14.17 12.29 3.52
N ALA A 107 -13.32 11.47 2.89
CA ALA A 107 -12.21 11.92 2.06
C ALA A 107 -12.25 11.43 0.59
N HIS A 108 -12.97 10.35 0.31
CA HIS A 108 -12.91 9.62 -0.96
C HIS A 108 -14.29 9.15 -1.42
N ASN A 109 -14.39 8.69 -2.67
CA ASN A 109 -15.61 8.13 -3.23
C ASN A 109 -15.93 6.80 -2.55
N TYR A 110 -16.85 6.82 -1.60
CA TYR A 110 -17.16 5.65 -0.77
C TYR A 110 -17.67 4.44 -1.58
N ASN A 111 -18.22 4.64 -2.78
CA ASN A 111 -18.65 3.54 -3.64
C ASN A 111 -17.48 2.60 -4.00
N ASP A 112 -16.26 3.15 -4.14
CA ASP A 112 -15.07 2.35 -4.40
C ASP A 112 -14.76 1.37 -3.26
N MET A 113 -15.04 1.77 -2.01
CA MET A 113 -14.87 0.88 -0.85
C MET A 113 -15.95 -0.22 -0.85
N TYR A 114 -17.18 0.09 -1.23
CA TYR A 114 -18.24 -0.93 -1.32
C TYR A 114 -17.96 -1.95 -2.44
N ASP A 115 -17.36 -1.52 -3.56
CA ASP A 115 -16.87 -2.44 -4.59
C ASP A 115 -15.84 -3.42 -4.02
N ILE A 116 -14.90 -2.95 -3.19
CA ILE A 116 -13.92 -3.80 -2.50
C ILE A 116 -14.60 -4.77 -1.52
N ILE A 117 -15.58 -4.30 -0.75
CA ILE A 117 -16.33 -5.14 0.19
C ILE A 117 -17.08 -6.25 -0.57
N GLU A 118 -17.68 -5.95 -1.70
CA GLU A 118 -18.35 -6.94 -2.54
C GLU A 118 -17.35 -7.99 -3.06
N ILE A 119 -16.19 -7.56 -3.58
CA ILE A 119 -15.11 -8.45 -4.04
C ILE A 119 -14.62 -9.36 -2.89
N LEU A 120 -14.46 -8.82 -1.68
CA LEU A 120 -14.07 -9.57 -0.50
C LEU A 120 -15.15 -10.59 -0.11
N ASN A 121 -16.42 -10.20 -0.15
CA ASN A 121 -17.54 -11.06 0.19
C ASN A 121 -17.72 -12.21 -0.82
N GLU A 122 -17.56 -11.94 -2.11
CA GLU A 122 -17.57 -12.97 -3.15
C GLU A 122 -16.47 -14.01 -2.95
N ARG A 123 -15.28 -13.57 -2.52
CA ARG A 123 -14.12 -14.44 -2.39
C ARG A 123 -14.04 -15.19 -1.07
N TYR A 124 -14.44 -14.56 0.03
CA TYR A 124 -14.22 -15.04 1.40
C TYR A 124 -15.51 -15.25 2.21
N GLY A 125 -16.68 -14.99 1.61
CA GLY A 125 -17.98 -15.02 2.28
C GLY A 125 -18.33 -13.68 2.96
N THR A 126 -19.62 -13.44 3.26
CA THR A 126 -20.10 -12.17 3.82
C THR A 126 -19.63 -11.89 5.24
N GLU A 127 -19.33 -12.95 6.01
CA GLU A 127 -18.86 -12.85 7.41
C GLU A 127 -17.33 -12.75 7.52
N ASN A 128 -16.61 -12.49 6.41
CA ASN A 128 -15.16 -12.45 6.42
C ASN A 128 -14.62 -11.28 7.27
N ALA A 129 -13.48 -11.51 7.91
CA ALA A 129 -12.89 -10.54 8.82
C ALA A 129 -12.40 -9.25 8.14
N TYR A 130 -12.15 -9.27 6.83
CA TYR A 130 -11.67 -8.09 6.09
C TYR A 130 -12.80 -7.11 5.81
N SER A 131 -13.95 -7.58 5.31
CA SER A 131 -15.14 -6.75 5.13
C SER A 131 -15.62 -6.19 6.47
N LYS A 132 -15.65 -7.02 7.51
CA LYS A 132 -15.95 -6.58 8.88
C LYS A 132 -14.98 -5.49 9.35
N TYR A 133 -13.68 -5.69 9.14
CA TYR A 133 -12.67 -4.69 9.46
C TYR A 133 -12.93 -3.35 8.74
N LEU A 134 -13.19 -3.38 7.42
CA LEU A 134 -13.42 -2.16 6.65
C LEU A 134 -14.63 -1.38 7.16
N LEU A 135 -15.70 -2.08 7.54
CA LEU A 135 -16.96 -1.47 7.98
C LEU A 135 -16.91 -0.98 9.44
N GLU A 136 -16.26 -1.72 10.33
CA GLU A 136 -16.45 -1.58 11.78
C GLU A 136 -15.19 -1.16 12.55
N ALA A 137 -13.99 -1.48 12.05
CA ALA A 137 -12.76 -1.22 12.80
C ALA A 137 -12.50 0.28 12.93
N THR A 138 -11.98 0.71 14.08
CA THR A 138 -11.54 2.10 14.31
C THR A 138 -10.02 2.25 14.34
N VAL A 139 -9.30 1.13 14.40
CA VAL A 139 -7.84 1.08 14.25
C VAL A 139 -7.50 1.09 12.76
N PHE A 140 -6.47 1.85 12.40
CA PHE A 140 -5.99 1.99 11.03
C PHE A 140 -4.47 2.10 10.98
N ILE A 141 -3.86 1.41 10.02
CA ILE A 141 -2.42 1.38 9.76
C ILE A 141 -2.14 2.17 8.47
N PRO A 142 -1.74 3.46 8.57
CA PRO A 142 -1.54 4.32 7.40
C PRO A 142 -0.15 4.15 6.75
N PHE A 143 -0.02 4.80 5.60
CA PHE A 143 1.18 5.08 4.79
C PHE A 143 1.74 3.94 3.96
N CYS A 144 1.21 2.72 4.06
CA CYS A 144 1.81 1.54 3.40
C CYS A 144 3.33 1.40 3.70
N CYS A 145 3.79 1.92 4.85
CA CYS A 145 5.19 1.87 5.26
C CYS A 145 5.35 0.83 6.36
N PHE A 146 6.06 -0.25 6.07
CA PHE A 146 6.24 -1.37 6.98
C PHE A 146 7.57 -2.08 6.75
N VAL A 147 8.00 -2.86 7.75
CA VAL A 147 9.10 -3.83 7.70
C VAL A 147 8.59 -5.17 8.23
N MET A 148 8.82 -6.25 7.49
CA MET A 148 8.38 -7.62 7.81
C MET A 148 9.33 -8.67 7.20
N CYS A 149 9.19 -9.94 7.57
CA CYS A 149 9.88 -11.02 6.84
C CYS A 149 9.38 -11.11 5.40
N TYR A 150 10.24 -11.56 4.48
CA TYR A 150 9.89 -11.61 3.05
C TYR A 150 8.72 -12.54 2.75
N GLU A 151 8.62 -13.66 3.46
CA GLU A 151 7.53 -14.61 3.30
C GLU A 151 6.18 -13.98 3.69
N ASP A 152 6.15 -13.15 4.73
CA ASP A 152 4.97 -12.39 5.13
C ASP A 152 4.58 -11.33 4.10
N PHE A 153 5.58 -10.68 3.50
CA PHE A 153 5.38 -9.73 2.39
C PHE A 153 4.83 -10.42 1.14
N GLU A 154 5.34 -11.61 0.80
CA GLU A 154 4.84 -12.39 -0.32
C GLU A 154 3.39 -12.80 -0.09
N ALA A 155 3.05 -13.27 1.12
CA ALA A 155 1.68 -13.59 1.51
C ALA A 155 0.75 -12.36 1.45
N LEU A 156 1.22 -11.19 1.91
CA LEU A 156 0.49 -9.93 1.76
C LEU A 156 0.23 -9.60 0.28
N CYS A 157 1.21 -9.78 -0.61
CA CYS A 157 1.04 -9.49 -2.03
C CYS A 157 0.08 -10.47 -2.74
N GLU A 158 0.15 -11.77 -2.40
CA GLU A 158 -0.79 -12.80 -2.89
C GLU A 158 -2.24 -12.54 -2.40
N PHE A 159 -2.40 -11.90 -1.25
CA PHE A 159 -3.69 -11.41 -0.78
C PHE A 159 -4.13 -10.13 -1.53
N LEU A 160 -3.29 -9.10 -1.52
CA LEU A 160 -3.62 -7.73 -1.93
C LEU A 160 -3.89 -7.60 -3.42
N PHE A 161 -2.93 -8.00 -4.27
CA PHE A 161 -2.99 -7.68 -5.70
C PHE A 161 -4.14 -8.35 -6.43
N PRO A 162 -4.49 -9.62 -6.15
CA PRO A 162 -5.68 -10.22 -6.75
C PRO A 162 -6.98 -9.46 -6.46
N ILE A 163 -7.10 -8.85 -5.27
CA ILE A 163 -8.26 -8.00 -4.91
C ILE A 163 -8.23 -6.71 -5.74
N LEU A 164 -7.08 -6.04 -5.83
CA LEU A 164 -6.94 -4.83 -6.65
C LEU A 164 -7.20 -5.09 -8.13
N PHE A 165 -6.78 -6.25 -8.65
CA PHE A 165 -7.07 -6.65 -10.04
C PHE A 165 -8.53 -7.02 -10.27
N ALA A 166 -9.22 -7.55 -9.26
CA ALA A 166 -10.67 -7.74 -9.34
C ALA A 166 -11.39 -6.39 -9.40
N PHE A 167 -10.93 -5.40 -8.62
CA PHE A 167 -11.45 -4.03 -8.67
C PHE A 167 -11.20 -3.37 -10.03
N ASP A 168 -9.99 -3.51 -10.58
CA ASP A 168 -9.63 -3.03 -11.93
C ASP A 168 -10.59 -3.60 -12.99
N ARG A 169 -10.83 -4.91 -12.99
CA ARG A 169 -11.77 -5.57 -13.92
C ARG A 169 -13.20 -5.11 -13.72
N LYS A 170 -13.68 -5.07 -12.47
CA LYS A 170 -15.05 -4.64 -12.13
C LYS A 170 -15.36 -3.23 -12.63
N ASN A 171 -14.36 -2.34 -12.55
CA ASN A 171 -14.49 -0.95 -12.98
C ASN A 171 -14.07 -0.71 -14.46
N GLY A 172 -13.76 -1.77 -15.23
CA GLY A 172 -13.39 -1.66 -16.64
C GLY A 172 -12.10 -0.87 -16.89
N LEU A 173 -11.17 -0.88 -15.94
CA LEU A 173 -9.95 -0.07 -15.98
C LEU A 173 -8.87 -0.68 -16.87
N ASN A 174 -8.83 -2.02 -16.97
CA ASN A 174 -7.98 -2.78 -17.88
C ASN A 174 -6.48 -2.46 -17.76
N MET A 175 -6.01 -2.07 -16.57
CA MET A 175 -4.63 -1.65 -16.33
C MET A 175 -4.13 -0.52 -17.28
N ASP A 176 -5.04 0.26 -17.87
CA ASP A 176 -4.72 1.36 -18.79
C ASP A 176 -4.84 2.72 -18.08
N PRO A 177 -3.74 3.50 -17.97
CA PRO A 177 -3.74 4.82 -17.34
C PRO A 177 -4.88 5.76 -17.77
N LYS A 178 -5.32 5.69 -19.03
CA LYS A 178 -6.41 6.54 -19.53
C LYS A 178 -7.74 6.22 -18.87
N ASN A 179 -8.06 4.95 -18.68
CA ASN A 179 -9.31 4.52 -18.07
C ASN A 179 -9.35 4.88 -16.58
N TYR A 180 -8.21 4.76 -15.89
CA TYR A 180 -8.06 5.22 -14.50
C TYR A 180 -8.32 6.72 -14.38
N ARG A 181 -7.73 7.52 -15.28
CA ARG A 181 -7.95 8.96 -15.32
C ARG A 181 -9.42 9.30 -15.58
N GLN A 182 -10.03 8.68 -16.58
CA GLN A 182 -11.44 8.90 -16.92
C GLN A 182 -12.39 8.53 -15.79
N LYS A 183 -12.10 7.45 -15.04
CA LYS A 183 -12.85 7.12 -13.82
C LYS A 183 -12.75 8.24 -12.79
N ALA A 184 -11.54 8.74 -12.52
CA ALA A 184 -11.34 9.83 -11.57
C ALA A 184 -12.11 11.10 -11.97
N GLU A 185 -12.08 11.48 -13.25
CA GLU A 185 -12.79 12.65 -13.80
C GLU A 185 -14.32 12.47 -13.75
N ARG A 186 -14.80 11.25 -13.96
CA ARG A 186 -16.23 10.92 -13.84
C ARG A 186 -16.71 11.04 -12.40
N ASP A 187 -15.92 10.50 -11.46
CA ASP A 187 -16.26 10.42 -10.05
C ASP A 187 -16.05 11.78 -9.34
N PHE A 188 -15.13 12.62 -9.83
CA PHE A 188 -14.81 13.95 -9.30
C PHE A 188 -14.65 14.97 -10.46
N ARG A 189 -15.63 15.86 -10.66
CA ARG A 189 -15.68 16.72 -11.86
C ARG A 189 -15.02 18.10 -11.76
N TYR A 190 -14.87 18.65 -10.56
CA TYR A 190 -14.53 20.07 -10.41
C TYR A 190 -13.27 20.33 -9.59
N ASP A 191 -13.02 19.55 -8.53
CA ASP A 191 -11.83 19.72 -7.68
C ASP A 191 -11.21 18.37 -7.31
N GLN A 192 -9.89 18.38 -7.12
CA GLN A 192 -9.08 17.26 -6.58
C GLN A 192 -8.97 16.01 -7.45
N VAL A 193 -9.28 16.05 -8.75
CA VAL A 193 -9.16 14.88 -9.64
C VAL A 193 -7.75 14.26 -9.59
N ASP A 194 -6.71 15.09 -9.63
CA ASP A 194 -5.32 14.62 -9.57
C ASP A 194 -4.96 13.96 -8.23
N TYR A 195 -5.65 14.36 -7.16
CA TYR A 195 -5.50 13.72 -5.85
C TYR A 195 -6.30 12.41 -5.78
N GLN A 196 -7.55 12.45 -6.24
CA GLN A 196 -8.53 11.36 -6.16
C GLN A 196 -8.28 10.24 -7.17
N GLN A 197 -7.51 10.48 -8.24
CA GLN A 197 -7.07 9.40 -9.15
C GLN A 197 -6.26 8.31 -8.42
N ARG A 198 -5.71 8.61 -7.25
CA ARG A 198 -5.06 7.63 -6.35
C ARG A 198 -6.03 6.74 -5.58
N ALA A 199 -7.30 6.68 -5.97
CA ALA A 199 -8.33 5.83 -5.35
C ALA A 199 -7.82 4.41 -5.06
N ILE A 200 -7.13 3.77 -6.01
CA ILE A 200 -6.56 2.43 -5.79
C ILE A 200 -5.54 2.42 -4.66
N SER A 201 -4.63 3.40 -4.59
CA SER A 201 -3.67 3.50 -3.49
C SER A 201 -4.38 3.66 -2.15
N PHE A 202 -5.44 4.49 -2.10
CA PHE A 202 -6.22 4.69 -0.88
C PHE A 202 -6.94 3.42 -0.45
N LEU A 203 -7.56 2.67 -1.37
CA LEU A 203 -8.18 1.38 -1.08
C LEU A 203 -7.16 0.36 -0.59
N ALA A 204 -6.02 0.25 -1.28
CA ALA A 204 -4.94 -0.67 -0.94
C ALA A 204 -4.43 -0.43 0.48
N GLU A 205 -4.28 0.83 0.91
CA GLU A 205 -3.90 1.17 2.28
C GLU A 205 -4.86 0.56 3.32
N ARG A 206 -6.18 0.55 3.03
CA ARG A 206 -7.19 -0.06 3.92
C ARG A 206 -7.15 -1.58 3.86
N ILE A 207 -6.93 -2.16 2.67
CA ILE A 207 -6.83 -3.62 2.48
C ILE A 207 -5.57 -4.17 3.17
N ILE A 208 -4.42 -3.49 3.02
CA ILE A 208 -3.18 -3.80 3.73
C ILE A 208 -3.43 -3.70 5.23
N SER A 209 -4.02 -2.60 5.70
CA SER A 209 -4.34 -2.43 7.12
C SER A 209 -5.24 -3.56 7.65
N ALA A 210 -6.25 -3.97 6.88
CA ALA A 210 -7.11 -5.10 7.22
C ALA A 210 -6.31 -6.40 7.33
N TYR A 211 -5.42 -6.68 6.37
CA TYR A 211 -4.56 -7.86 6.40
C TYR A 211 -3.65 -7.86 7.63
N LEU A 212 -2.93 -6.76 7.86
CA LEU A 212 -1.97 -6.66 8.96
C LEU A 212 -2.64 -6.84 10.32
N VAL A 213 -3.81 -6.23 10.54
CA VAL A 213 -4.55 -6.36 11.81
C VAL A 213 -5.06 -7.79 12.04
N ASN A 214 -5.37 -8.54 10.99
CA ASN A 214 -5.90 -9.89 11.12
C ASN A 214 -4.81 -10.97 11.20
N HIS A 215 -3.61 -10.73 10.65
CA HIS A 215 -2.59 -11.77 10.47
C HIS A 215 -1.25 -11.49 11.15
N MET A 216 -0.98 -10.24 11.53
CA MET A 216 0.35 -9.84 11.99
C MET A 216 0.32 -9.29 13.42
N LYS A 217 1.37 -9.58 14.18
CA LYS A 217 1.70 -8.85 15.40
C LYS A 217 2.32 -7.51 15.01
N LEU A 218 1.55 -6.45 15.19
CA LEU A 218 1.97 -5.10 14.84
C LEU A 218 2.83 -4.46 15.94
N VAL A 219 3.92 -3.80 15.54
CA VAL A 219 4.73 -2.96 16.42
C VAL A 219 4.95 -1.60 15.76
N SER A 220 4.72 -0.50 16.47
CA SER A 220 4.87 0.84 15.91
C SER A 220 6.19 1.48 16.31
N VAL A 221 6.79 2.27 15.41
CA VAL A 221 7.94 3.13 15.76
C VAL A 221 7.56 4.19 16.81
N GLN A 222 6.31 4.64 16.83
CA GLN A 222 5.84 5.65 17.80
C GLN A 222 5.82 5.14 19.24
N THR A 223 5.78 3.82 19.45
CA THR A 223 5.87 3.19 20.77
C THR A 223 7.31 2.90 21.22
N LEU A 224 8.32 3.15 20.37
CA LEU A 224 9.74 2.96 20.71
C LEU A 224 10.41 4.21 21.29
N ASN A 225 9.70 5.34 21.29
CA ASN A 225 10.14 6.62 21.89
C ASN A 225 9.37 6.97 23.19
N GLN A 226 8.77 5.97 23.85
CA GLN A 226 8.18 6.11 25.19
C GLN A 226 8.94 5.28 26.21
#